data_AF-A0A0D0CBP0-F1
#
_entry.id   AF-A0A0D0CBP0-F1
#
_cell.length_a   1.000
_cell.length_b   1.000
_cell.length_c   1.000
_cell.angle_alpha   90.00
_cell.angle_beta   90.00
_cell.angle_gamma   90.00
#
_symmetry.space_group_name_H-M   'P 1'
#
loop_
_entity.id
_entity.type
_entity.pdbx_description
1 polymer ?
#
loop_
_entity_poly.entity_id
_entity_poly.type
_entity_poly.pdbx_seq_one_letter_code
_entity_poly.pdbx_strand_id
1 'polypeptide(L)'
;MHKPTQDPPVDSFGEITRRAISCVDKLTRKIVPRDNELILKRLRRGEFVSSSRLSEVDPFPEDSRSRLAEYNHSIAQLEEALGSLKNARDSFRHSVDVTTSLCAPVRCLPEDVLTEIFSFYVKSMGFKGGPILSTPNFRLAYVCSFWRKAVFSRPTLWSSFLLTVDAFRGQEVESEVLTLLSNCLLRSANTPLSLFV
;
A
#
# COMPACT_ATOMS: atom_id res chain seq x y z
N MET A 1 38.19 10.93 30.89
CA MET A 1 37.05 11.79 31.28
C MET A 1 36.50 12.46 30.02
N HIS A 2 35.59 11.81 29.30
CA HIS A 2 34.86 12.45 28.21
C HIS A 2 33.55 12.98 28.77
N LYS A 3 33.38 14.31 28.66
CA LYS A 3 32.16 15.03 29.02
C LYS A 3 31.10 14.67 27.96
N PRO A 4 29.88 14.26 28.32
CA PRO A 4 28.85 14.02 27.32
C PRO A 4 28.43 15.37 26.74
N THR A 5 28.58 15.48 25.42
CA THR A 5 28.01 16.56 24.62
C THR A 5 26.50 16.51 24.85
N GLN A 6 25.98 17.53 25.52
CA GLN A 6 24.58 17.67 25.82
C GLN A 6 23.91 18.16 24.53
N ASP A 7 23.36 17.22 23.75
CA ASP A 7 22.55 17.56 22.58
C ASP A 7 21.38 18.45 23.04
N PRO A 8 21.02 19.49 22.26
CA PRO A 8 19.89 20.35 22.61
C PRO A 8 18.61 19.51 22.70
N PRO A 9 17.62 19.92 23.52
CA PRO A 9 16.38 19.17 23.64
C PRO A 9 15.69 19.15 22.28
N VAL A 10 15.74 17.99 21.61
CA VAL A 10 15.01 17.76 20.36
C VAL A 10 13.53 17.89 20.71
N ASP A 11 12.89 18.94 20.20
CA ASP A 11 11.46 19.17 20.43
C ASP A 11 10.69 17.88 20.09
N SER A 12 9.94 17.34 21.05
CA SER A 12 9.09 16.17 20.81
C SER A 12 8.10 16.45 19.67
N PHE A 13 7.75 15.44 18.89
CA PHE A 13 6.75 15.56 17.81
C PHE A 13 5.46 16.26 18.28
N GLY A 14 5.01 15.96 19.51
CA GLY A 14 3.85 16.59 20.12
C GLY A 14 4.03 18.09 20.41
N GLU A 15 5.24 18.51 20.76
CA GLU A 15 5.56 19.93 21.00
C GLU A 15 5.60 20.73 19.70
N ILE A 16 6.24 20.18 18.66
CA ILE A 16 6.25 20.77 17.31
C ILE A 16 4.80 20.88 16.78
N THR A 17 4.00 19.83 16.95
CA THR A 17 2.59 19.81 16.53
C THR A 17 1.79 20.91 17.22
N ARG A 18 1.98 21.10 18.53
CA ARG A 18 1.28 22.14 19.29
C ARG A 18 1.64 23.54 18.80
N ARG A 19 2.92 23.79 18.49
CA ARG A 19 3.37 25.07 17.92
C ARG A 19 2.76 25.30 16.53
N ALA A 20 2.73 24.28 15.67
CA ALA A 20 2.11 24.36 14.35
C ALA A 20 0.61 24.68 14.42
N ILE A 21 -0.14 23.98 15.28
CA ILE A 21 -1.58 24.25 15.51
C ILE A 21 -1.78 25.69 15.98
N SER A 22 -0.97 26.17 16.93
CA SER A 22 -1.05 27.56 17.40
C SER A 22 -0.81 28.58 16.27
N CYS A 23 0.09 28.30 15.33
CA CYS A 23 0.31 29.14 14.16
C CYS A 23 -0.90 29.16 13.22
N VAL A 24 -1.52 27.99 12.97
CA VAL A 24 -2.74 27.90 12.16
C VAL A 24 -3.88 28.70 12.80
N ASP A 25 -4.08 28.58 14.11
CA ASP A 25 -5.10 29.36 14.83
C ASP A 25 -4.89 30.88 14.69
N LYS A 26 -3.62 31.33 14.73
CA LYS A 26 -3.28 32.74 14.50
C LYS A 26 -3.63 33.19 13.08
N LEU A 27 -3.40 32.34 12.07
CA LEU A 27 -3.80 32.62 10.68
C LEU A 27 -5.31 32.68 10.54
N THR A 28 -6.04 31.75 11.14
CA THR A 28 -7.51 31.76 11.14
C THR A 28 -8.07 33.06 11.74
N ARG A 29 -7.50 33.55 12.84
CA ARG A 29 -7.93 34.82 13.46
C ARG A 29 -7.66 36.06 12.59
N LYS A 30 -6.74 36.00 11.63
CA LYS A 30 -6.51 37.10 10.67
C LYS A 30 -7.61 37.20 9.62
N ILE A 31 -8.37 36.13 9.38
CA ILE A 31 -9.48 36.12 8.43
C ILE A 31 -10.74 36.57 9.18
N VAL A 32 -11.03 37.87 9.12
CA VAL A 32 -12.22 38.46 9.76
C VAL A 32 -13.40 38.41 8.79
N PRO A 33 -14.48 37.67 9.08
CA PRO A 33 -15.69 37.69 8.25
C PRO A 33 -16.32 39.09 8.28
N ARG A 34 -16.62 39.64 7.12
CA ARG A 34 -17.36 40.90 7.01
C ARG A 34 -18.85 40.63 7.09
N ASP A 35 -19.59 41.51 7.78
CA ASP A 35 -21.04 41.53 7.72
C ASP A 35 -21.52 42.05 6.35
N ASN A 36 -22.32 41.22 5.68
CA ASN A 36 -22.84 41.47 4.35
C ASN A 36 -24.35 41.80 4.36
N GLU A 37 -24.99 41.96 5.52
CA GLU A 37 -26.44 42.10 5.62
C GLU A 37 -27.00 43.28 4.80
N LEU A 38 -26.33 44.44 4.85
CA LEU A 38 -26.72 45.61 4.08
C LEU A 38 -26.57 45.38 2.57
N ILE A 39 -25.50 44.74 2.13
CA ILE A 39 -25.27 44.40 0.71
C ILE A 39 -26.36 43.44 0.23
N LEU A 40 -26.67 42.41 1.03
CA LEU A 40 -27.72 41.44 0.72
C LEU A 40 -29.11 42.10 0.65
N LYS A 41 -29.41 43.07 1.53
CA LYS A 41 -30.67 43.84 1.47
C LYS A 41 -30.81 44.63 0.16
N ARG A 42 -29.73 45.24 -0.33
CA ARG A 42 -29.72 45.97 -1.60
C ARG A 42 -29.91 45.04 -2.80
N LEU A 43 -29.19 43.91 -2.82
CA LEU A 43 -29.34 42.89 -3.87
C LEU A 43 -30.79 42.37 -3.96
N ARG A 44 -31.43 42.09 -2.82
CA ARG A 44 -32.83 41.63 -2.78
C ARG A 44 -33.84 42.65 -3.30
N ARG A 45 -33.51 43.95 -3.26
CA ARG A 45 -34.35 45.03 -3.80
C ARG A 45 -34.12 45.28 -5.30
N GLY A 46 -33.18 44.57 -5.93
CA GLY A 46 -32.82 44.80 -7.33
C GLY A 46 -32.02 46.07 -7.57
N GLU A 47 -31.36 46.61 -6.53
CA GLU A 47 -30.46 47.75 -6.67
C GLU A 47 -29.11 47.29 -7.23
N PHE A 48 -28.88 47.54 -8.52
CA PHE A 48 -27.62 47.24 -9.18
C PHE A 48 -26.80 48.51 -9.41
N VAL A 49 -25.50 48.46 -9.08
CA VAL A 49 -24.55 49.52 -9.44
C VAL A 49 -24.10 49.25 -10.88
N SER A 50 -24.27 50.22 -11.78
CA SER A 50 -23.77 50.13 -13.15
C SER A 50 -22.24 50.09 -13.17
N SER A 51 -21.63 49.30 -14.08
CA SER A 51 -20.18 49.08 -14.10
C SER A 51 -19.35 50.37 -14.20
N SER A 52 -19.93 51.42 -14.79
CA SER A 52 -19.36 52.77 -14.92
C SER A 52 -19.19 53.55 -13.61
N ARG A 53 -19.85 53.14 -12.50
CA ARG A 53 -19.71 53.77 -11.18
C ARG A 53 -18.87 52.96 -10.19
N LEU A 54 -18.39 51.78 -10.57
CA LEU A 54 -17.59 50.91 -9.69
C LEU A 54 -16.17 51.46 -9.45
N SER A 55 -15.63 52.25 -10.39
CA SER A 55 -14.32 52.91 -10.25
C SER A 55 -14.35 54.14 -9.32
N GLU A 56 -15.51 54.74 -9.09
CA GLU A 56 -15.67 55.94 -8.26
C GLU A 56 -16.09 55.66 -6.81
N VAL A 57 -16.55 54.45 -6.48
CA VAL A 57 -17.23 54.19 -5.20
C VAL A 57 -16.35 53.54 -4.13
N ASP A 58 -15.31 52.76 -4.46
CA ASP A 58 -14.44 52.20 -3.41
C ASP A 58 -13.17 51.53 -3.98
N PRO A 59 -11.94 51.82 -3.49
CA PRO A 59 -10.74 51.01 -3.76
C PRO A 59 -10.82 49.56 -3.23
N PHE A 60 -11.83 49.29 -2.41
CA PHE A 60 -12.05 48.05 -1.66
C PHE A 60 -12.13 46.72 -2.43
N PRO A 61 -12.67 46.61 -3.66
CA PRO A 61 -12.80 45.31 -4.32
C PRO A 61 -11.47 44.73 -4.79
N GLU A 62 -10.50 45.55 -5.21
CA GLU A 62 -9.16 45.09 -5.61
C GLU A 62 -8.28 44.72 -4.41
N ASP A 63 -8.39 45.47 -3.29
CA ASP A 63 -7.74 45.11 -2.02
C ASP A 63 -8.24 43.76 -1.48
N SER A 64 -9.56 43.53 -1.53
CA SER A 64 -10.18 42.29 -1.05
C SER A 64 -9.80 41.07 -1.90
N ARG A 65 -9.73 41.23 -3.23
CA ARG A 65 -9.28 40.16 -4.14
C ARG A 65 -7.83 39.77 -3.90
N SER A 66 -6.97 40.77 -3.71
CA SER A 66 -5.54 40.56 -3.41
C SER A 66 -5.35 39.81 -2.10
N ARG A 67 -6.07 40.19 -1.05
CA ARG A 67 -6.05 39.50 0.25
C ARG A 67 -6.57 38.07 0.16
N LEU A 68 -7.64 37.84 -0.61
CA LEU A 68 -8.16 36.48 -0.82
C LEU A 68 -7.15 35.59 -1.54
N ALA A 69 -6.43 36.13 -2.54
CA ALA A 69 -5.36 35.40 -3.22
C ALA A 69 -4.22 35.04 -2.26
N GLU A 70 -3.82 35.96 -1.37
CA GLU A 70 -2.82 35.71 -0.33
C GLU A 70 -3.26 34.60 0.65
N TYR A 71 -4.53 34.62 1.08
CA TYR A 71 -5.08 33.59 1.96
C TYR A 71 -5.10 32.22 1.27
N ASN A 72 -5.56 32.15 0.02
CA ASN A 72 -5.57 30.91 -0.75
C ASN A 72 -4.15 30.36 -0.96
N HIS A 73 -3.18 31.22 -1.24
CA HIS A 73 -1.79 30.81 -1.36
C HIS A 73 -1.25 30.21 -0.06
N SER A 74 -1.51 30.88 1.08
CA SER A 74 -1.08 30.40 2.40
C SER A 74 -1.74 29.06 2.77
N ILE A 75 -3.02 28.88 2.45
CA ILE A 75 -3.74 27.62 2.66
C ILE A 75 -3.12 26.52 1.81
N ALA A 76 -2.86 26.77 0.53
CA ALA A 76 -2.25 25.78 -0.37
C ALA A 76 -0.87 25.31 0.15
N GLN A 77 -0.05 26.23 0.66
CA GLN A 77 1.25 25.89 1.27
C GLN A 77 1.10 25.01 2.52
N LEU A 78 0.10 25.29 3.38
CA LEU A 78 -0.17 24.47 4.55
C LEU A 78 -0.69 23.08 4.18
N GLU A 79 -1.53 22.98 3.15
CA GLU A 79 -2.03 21.71 2.63
C GLU A 79 -0.90 20.86 2.04
N GLU A 80 0.03 21.48 1.30
CA GLU A 80 1.23 20.81 0.77
C GLU A 80 2.14 20.29 1.90
N ALA A 81 2.39 21.12 2.92
CA ALA A 81 3.17 20.71 4.08
C ALA A 81 2.50 19.56 4.84
N LEU A 82 1.17 19.60 5.01
CA LEU A 82 0.40 18.51 5.61
C LEU A 82 0.45 17.24 4.75
N GLY A 83 0.38 17.38 3.42
CA GLY A 83 0.55 16.28 2.47
C GLY A 83 1.90 15.59 2.63
N SER A 84 2.98 16.38 2.71
CA SER A 84 4.34 15.86 2.93
C SER A 84 4.46 15.12 4.27
N LEU A 85 3.86 15.64 5.33
CA LEU A 85 3.83 14.97 6.64
C LEU A 85 3.05 13.65 6.60
N LYS A 86 1.91 13.61 5.90
CA LYS A 86 1.13 12.37 5.70
C LYS A 86 1.95 11.33 4.94
N ASN A 87 2.61 11.72 3.85
CA ASN A 87 3.46 10.84 3.05
C ASN A 87 4.62 10.26 3.87
N ALA A 88 5.27 11.08 4.70
CA ALA A 88 6.33 10.61 5.60
C ALA A 88 5.82 9.57 6.61
N ARG A 89 4.64 9.80 7.20
CA ARG A 89 3.98 8.85 8.12
C ARG A 89 3.59 7.56 7.42
N ASP A 90 3.07 7.62 6.19
CA ASP A 90 2.69 6.43 5.42
C ASP A 90 3.91 5.61 5.00
N SER A 91 5.01 6.28 4.62
CA SER A 91 6.29 5.62 4.35
C SER A 91 6.83 4.90 5.59
N PHE A 92 6.82 5.56 6.76
CA PHE A 92 7.23 4.94 8.02
C PHE A 92 6.34 3.76 8.40
N ARG A 93 5.01 3.90 8.26
CA ARG A 93 4.07 2.79 8.49
C ARG A 93 4.40 1.60 7.58
N HIS A 94 4.67 1.84 6.31
CA HIS A 94 5.07 0.78 5.39
C HIS A 94 6.34 0.06 5.85
N SER A 95 7.36 0.78 6.34
CA SER A 95 8.57 0.16 6.90
C SER A 95 8.27 -0.70 8.15
N VAL A 96 7.36 -0.25 9.01
CA VAL A 96 6.89 -1.03 10.17
C VAL A 96 6.16 -2.29 9.71
N ASP A 97 5.27 -2.19 8.72
CA ASP A 97 4.51 -3.32 8.18
C ASP A 97 5.44 -4.37 7.54
N VAL A 98 6.44 -3.92 6.77
CA VAL A 98 7.45 -4.81 6.18
C VAL A 98 8.24 -5.52 7.27
N THR A 99 8.66 -4.81 8.31
CA THR A 99 9.43 -5.39 9.41
C THR A 99 8.59 -6.40 10.21
N THR A 100 7.36 -6.03 10.56
CA THR A 100 6.43 -6.91 11.29
C THR A 100 6.04 -8.14 10.47
N SER A 101 6.06 -8.05 9.12
CA SER A 101 5.81 -9.19 8.25
C SER A 101 6.84 -10.33 8.44
N LEU A 102 8.04 -10.05 8.95
CA LEU A 102 9.02 -11.08 9.31
C LEU A 102 8.50 -11.98 10.43
N CYS A 103 7.70 -11.42 11.34
CA CYS A 103 7.05 -12.11 12.44
C CYS A 103 5.63 -12.58 12.10
N ALA A 104 5.26 -12.58 10.80
CA ALA A 104 3.96 -13.08 10.40
C ALA A 104 3.79 -14.55 10.84
N PRO A 105 2.62 -14.96 11.37
CA PRO A 105 2.43 -16.27 11.97
C PRO A 105 2.91 -17.43 11.11
N VAL A 106 2.69 -17.35 9.80
CA VAL A 106 3.08 -18.39 8.83
C VAL A 106 4.59 -18.58 8.68
N ARG A 107 5.40 -17.55 9.00
CA ARG A 107 6.88 -17.63 9.04
C ARG A 107 7.40 -18.14 10.38
N CYS A 108 6.57 -18.12 11.41
CA CYS A 108 6.89 -18.62 12.74
C CYS A 108 6.37 -20.04 12.99
N LEU A 109 5.68 -20.66 12.02
CA LEU A 109 5.23 -22.04 12.14
C LEU A 109 6.42 -23.00 12.14
N PRO A 110 6.40 -24.03 13.01
CA PRO A 110 7.29 -25.18 12.86
C PRO A 110 7.15 -25.81 11.47
N GLU A 111 8.25 -26.32 10.93
CA GLU A 111 8.29 -26.91 9.58
C GLU A 111 7.26 -28.04 9.38
N ASP A 112 6.97 -28.79 10.45
CA ASP A 112 5.98 -29.87 10.42
C ASP A 112 4.55 -29.38 10.27
N VAL A 113 4.18 -28.33 11.02
CA VAL A 113 2.85 -27.70 10.91
C VAL A 113 2.69 -27.09 9.53
N LEU A 114 3.73 -26.39 9.05
CA LEU A 114 3.71 -25.77 7.73
C LEU A 114 3.51 -26.80 6.61
N THR A 115 4.13 -27.96 6.72
CA THR A 115 3.91 -29.01 5.72
C THR A 115 2.56 -29.67 5.88
N GLU A 116 2.07 -29.90 7.09
CA GLU A 116 0.73 -30.46 7.22
C GLU A 116 -0.29 -29.57 6.49
N ILE A 117 -0.14 -28.24 6.60
CA ILE A 117 -0.90 -27.26 5.80
C ILE A 117 -0.67 -27.46 4.29
N PHE A 118 0.58 -27.64 3.83
CA PHE A 118 0.88 -27.91 2.41
C PHE A 118 0.21 -29.20 1.93
N SER A 119 0.25 -30.28 2.70
CA SER A 119 -0.40 -31.54 2.38
C SER A 119 -1.91 -31.37 2.22
N PHE A 120 -2.54 -30.61 3.13
CA PHE A 120 -3.96 -30.25 3.00
C PHE A 120 -4.23 -29.39 1.77
N TYR A 121 -3.42 -28.38 1.49
CA TYR A 121 -3.55 -27.53 0.31
C TYR A 121 -3.46 -28.33 -0.99
N VAL A 122 -2.46 -29.21 -1.10
CA VAL A 122 -2.22 -30.05 -2.28
C VAL A 122 -3.40 -31.00 -2.51
N LYS A 123 -3.91 -31.64 -1.45
CA LYS A 123 -5.09 -32.53 -1.52
C LYS A 123 -6.37 -31.75 -1.86
N SER A 124 -6.58 -30.59 -1.24
CA SER A 124 -7.81 -29.80 -1.37
C SER A 124 -7.92 -29.05 -2.69
N MET A 125 -6.79 -28.61 -3.25
CA MET A 125 -6.84 -27.85 -4.51
C MET A 125 -7.36 -28.74 -5.64
N GLY A 126 -7.15 -30.06 -5.52
CA GLY A 126 -7.47 -31.02 -6.57
C GLY A 126 -6.73 -30.67 -7.86
N PHE A 127 -6.69 -31.58 -8.82
CA PHE A 127 -6.16 -31.24 -10.14
C PHE A 127 -7.23 -30.50 -10.95
N LYS A 128 -7.69 -29.36 -10.44
CA LYS A 128 -8.75 -28.57 -11.08
C LYS A 128 -8.16 -27.77 -12.23
N GLY A 129 -8.30 -28.31 -13.45
CA GLY A 129 -8.29 -27.57 -14.73
C GLY A 129 -7.14 -26.59 -14.93
N GLY A 130 -5.96 -26.88 -14.39
CA GLY A 130 -4.75 -26.09 -14.59
C GLY A 130 -3.98 -26.54 -15.84
N PRO A 131 -2.87 -25.85 -16.19
CA PRO A 131 -2.05 -26.22 -17.34
C PRO A 131 -1.62 -27.68 -17.28
N ILE A 132 -1.33 -28.22 -18.45
CA ILE A 132 -0.81 -29.55 -18.82
C ILE A 132 -0.22 -30.42 -17.69
N LEU A 133 0.64 -29.86 -16.83
CA LEU A 133 1.11 -30.46 -15.59
C LEU A 133 0.87 -29.46 -14.45
N SER A 134 -0.20 -29.68 -13.67
CA SER A 134 -0.53 -28.81 -12.54
C SER A 134 -0.16 -29.51 -11.24
N THR A 135 0.90 -29.03 -10.57
CA THR A 135 1.14 -29.37 -9.18
C THR A 135 1.12 -28.12 -8.30
N PRO A 136 0.26 -28.06 -7.27
CA PRO A 136 0.22 -26.95 -6.31
C PRO A 136 1.55 -26.76 -5.56
N ASN A 137 2.44 -27.77 -5.57
CA ASN A 137 3.76 -27.72 -4.94
C ASN A 137 4.65 -26.63 -5.52
N PHE A 138 4.63 -26.43 -6.84
CA PHE A 138 5.44 -25.37 -7.45
C PHE A 138 4.98 -24.00 -6.94
N ARG A 139 3.67 -23.77 -6.82
CA ARG A 139 3.12 -22.52 -6.27
C ARG A 139 3.61 -22.25 -4.85
N LEU A 140 3.60 -23.29 -4.00
CA LEU A 140 4.14 -23.19 -2.64
C LEU A 140 5.64 -22.88 -2.64
N ALA A 141 6.42 -23.51 -3.52
CA ALA A 141 7.86 -23.30 -3.66
C ALA A 141 8.26 -21.91 -4.19
N TYR A 142 7.34 -21.19 -4.84
CA TYR A 142 7.57 -19.80 -5.29
C TYR A 142 7.37 -18.75 -4.19
N VAL A 143 6.73 -19.08 -3.07
CA VAL A 143 6.40 -18.09 -2.01
C VAL A 143 7.66 -17.53 -1.35
N CYS A 144 8.55 -18.38 -0.85
CA CYS A 144 9.84 -17.97 -0.28
C CYS A 144 10.82 -19.14 -0.21
N SER A 145 12.09 -18.86 0.11
CA SER A 145 13.14 -19.89 0.22
C SER A 145 12.87 -20.92 1.32
N PHE A 146 12.27 -20.51 2.45
CA PHE A 146 11.89 -21.42 3.53
C PHE A 146 10.81 -22.41 3.09
N TRP A 147 9.74 -21.94 2.44
CA TRP A 147 8.69 -22.80 1.91
C TRP A 147 9.22 -23.73 0.83
N ARG A 148 10.08 -23.21 -0.06
CA ARG A 148 10.75 -24.02 -1.07
C ARG A 148 11.53 -25.18 -0.45
N LYS A 149 12.32 -24.91 0.61
CA LYS A 149 13.07 -25.94 1.32
C LYS A 149 12.14 -26.99 1.92
N ALA A 150 11.07 -26.56 2.61
CA ALA A 150 10.10 -27.44 3.25
C ALA A 150 9.29 -28.30 2.26
N VAL A 151 8.92 -27.74 1.10
CA VAL A 151 8.23 -28.48 0.03
C VAL A 151 9.19 -29.47 -0.64
N PHE A 152 10.45 -29.08 -0.87
CA PHE A 152 11.44 -29.91 -1.56
C PHE A 152 12.00 -31.04 -0.69
N SER A 153 12.00 -30.87 0.64
CA SER A 153 12.47 -31.90 1.58
C SER A 153 11.50 -33.08 1.73
N ARG A 154 10.31 -33.01 1.13
CA ARG A 154 9.22 -33.97 1.37
C ARG A 154 8.76 -34.65 0.09
N PRO A 155 9.31 -35.84 -0.20
CA PRO A 155 9.00 -36.57 -1.43
C PRO A 155 7.53 -36.88 -1.64
N THR A 156 6.77 -37.08 -0.56
CA THR A 156 5.33 -37.38 -0.59
C THR A 156 4.48 -36.26 -1.21
N LEU A 157 4.95 -35.01 -1.20
CA LEU A 157 4.24 -33.92 -1.89
C LEU A 157 4.36 -34.08 -3.40
N TRP A 158 5.48 -34.61 -3.90
CA TRP A 158 5.79 -34.75 -5.32
C TRP A 158 5.30 -36.04 -5.96
N SER A 159 4.74 -36.94 -5.17
CA SER A 159 4.31 -38.26 -5.63
C SER A 159 2.92 -38.29 -6.26
N SER A 160 2.20 -37.16 -6.28
CA SER A 160 0.85 -37.04 -6.85
C SER A 160 0.76 -35.87 -7.83
N PHE A 161 0.45 -36.15 -9.09
CA PHE A 161 0.26 -35.12 -10.13
C PHE A 161 -0.73 -35.58 -11.22
N LEU A 162 -1.40 -34.61 -11.86
CA LEU A 162 -2.26 -34.82 -13.02
C LEU A 162 -1.49 -34.50 -14.30
N LEU A 163 -1.54 -35.43 -15.25
CA LEU A 163 -0.95 -35.28 -16.57
C LEU A 163 -2.07 -35.27 -17.61
N THR A 164 -2.28 -34.15 -18.31
CA THR A 164 -3.27 -34.11 -19.40
C THR A 164 -2.63 -34.63 -20.70
N VAL A 165 -3.18 -35.66 -21.34
CA VAL A 165 -2.56 -36.30 -22.52
C VAL A 165 -2.48 -35.37 -23.74
N ASP A 166 -3.41 -34.42 -23.89
CA ASP A 166 -3.39 -33.43 -24.99
C ASP A 166 -2.21 -32.45 -24.93
N ALA A 167 -1.46 -32.47 -23.83
CA ALA A 167 -0.22 -31.73 -23.60
C ALA A 167 0.89 -31.96 -24.63
N PHE A 168 0.95 -33.15 -25.20
CA PHE A 168 2.04 -33.58 -26.06
C PHE A 168 1.78 -33.26 -27.54
N ARG A 169 0.74 -32.47 -27.86
CA ARG A 169 0.37 -32.13 -29.25
C ARG A 169 1.22 -31.01 -29.88
N GLY A 170 2.23 -30.47 -29.20
CA GLY A 170 3.13 -29.44 -29.73
C GLY A 170 4.57 -29.54 -29.20
N GLN A 171 5.57 -29.36 -30.08
CA GLN A 171 6.99 -29.66 -29.82
C GLN A 171 7.65 -28.73 -28.77
N GLU A 172 7.30 -27.45 -28.71
CA GLU A 172 7.84 -26.53 -27.69
C GLU A 172 7.24 -26.78 -26.30
N VAL A 173 5.95 -27.13 -26.28
CA VAL A 173 5.19 -27.43 -25.05
C VAL A 173 5.65 -28.76 -24.43
N GLU A 174 6.04 -29.73 -25.27
CA GLU A 174 6.58 -31.02 -24.82
C GLU A 174 7.85 -30.86 -23.96
N SER A 175 8.77 -29.95 -24.33
CA SER A 175 10.04 -29.76 -23.61
C SER A 175 9.85 -29.20 -22.19
N GLU A 176 8.99 -28.19 -22.02
CA GLU A 176 8.69 -27.61 -20.71
C GLU A 176 8.01 -28.63 -19.79
N VAL A 177 7.10 -29.42 -20.36
CA VAL A 177 6.32 -30.42 -19.63
C VAL A 177 7.20 -31.59 -19.19
N LEU A 178 8.08 -32.09 -20.07
CA LEU A 178 9.07 -33.10 -19.71
C LEU A 178 10.05 -32.59 -18.65
N THR A 179 10.42 -31.31 -18.70
CA THR A 179 11.28 -30.70 -17.67
C THR A 179 10.58 -30.65 -16.31
N LEU A 180 9.31 -30.23 -16.27
CA LEU A 180 8.54 -30.19 -15.02
C LEU A 180 8.25 -31.60 -14.49
N LEU A 181 7.92 -32.56 -15.38
CA LEU A 181 7.70 -33.96 -15.02
C LEU A 181 8.97 -34.60 -14.45
N SER A 182 10.12 -34.39 -15.11
CA SER A 182 11.42 -34.83 -14.62
C SER A 182 11.73 -34.26 -13.24
N ASN A 183 11.45 -32.97 -13.02
CA ASN A 183 11.57 -32.36 -11.70
C ASN A 183 10.66 -32.99 -10.64
N CYS A 184 9.41 -33.34 -11.00
CA CYS A 184 8.50 -34.04 -10.07
C CYS A 184 9.02 -35.44 -9.72
N LEU A 185 9.40 -36.23 -10.73
CA LEU A 185 9.91 -37.59 -10.55
C LEU A 185 11.21 -37.63 -9.73
N LEU A 186 12.13 -36.70 -10.00
CA LEU A 186 13.36 -36.59 -9.23
C LEU A 186 13.08 -36.33 -7.74
N ARG A 187 12.04 -35.53 -7.45
CA ARG A 187 11.69 -35.11 -6.08
C ARG A 187 10.81 -36.10 -5.35
N SER A 188 10.02 -36.90 -6.05
CA SER A 188 9.25 -38.00 -5.44
C SER A 188 10.15 -39.11 -4.92
N ALA A 189 11.41 -39.17 -5.37
CA ALA A 189 12.39 -40.17 -4.93
C ALA A 189 11.78 -41.59 -4.97
N ASN A 190 11.79 -42.31 -3.85
CA ASN A 190 11.28 -43.68 -3.76
C ASN A 190 9.81 -43.75 -3.28
N THR A 191 9.07 -42.64 -3.27
CA THR A 191 7.66 -42.65 -2.83
C THR A 191 6.74 -43.19 -3.93
N PRO A 192 5.71 -44.00 -3.58
CA PRO A 192 4.76 -44.52 -4.55
C PRO A 192 4.06 -43.40 -5.33
N LEU A 193 4.09 -43.49 -6.65
CA LEU A 193 3.48 -42.50 -7.54
C LEU A 193 1.98 -42.76 -7.68
N SER A 194 1.19 -41.68 -7.58
CA SER A 194 -0.23 -41.64 -7.90
C SER A 194 -0.42 -40.74 -9.12
N LEU A 195 -0.57 -41.37 -10.29
CA LEU A 195 -0.81 -40.68 -11.55
C LEU A 195 -2.31 -40.58 -11.79
N PHE A 196 -2.78 -39.37 -12.05
CA PHE A 196 -4.14 -39.13 -12.54
C PHE A 196 -4.01 -38.68 -14.00
N VAL A 197 -4.78 -39.31 -14.90
CA VAL A 197 -4.81 -39.02 -16.34
C VAL A 197 -6.20 -38.50 -16.70
#